data_AF-A0A1P8WPZ0-F1
#
_entry.id   AF-A0A1P8WPZ0-F1
#
_cell.length_a   1.000
_cell.length_b   1.000
_cell.length_c   1.000
_cell.angle_alpha   90.00
_cell.angle_beta   90.00
_cell.angle_gamma   90.00
#
_symmetry.space_group_name_H-M   'P 1'
#
loop_
_entity.id
_entity.type
_entity.pdbx_description
1 polymer ?
#
loop_
_entity_poly.entity_id
_entity_poly.type
_entity_poly.pdbx_seq_one_letter_code
_entity_poly.pdbx_strand_id
1 'polypeptide(L)'
;MRHVAAWFYWTIPTETFKRQVGFMKQHATKTARTGSGKMQWHPGERFGGIVGGPSWLAYGAIVLAWKGQLIASAVSAVSCLLVVALGCWLWTRRDRVAPSHAFACVLLTFSLVVPIVWFVCWDVPIAERVPSLQWVRGYRSVAACLLGPVILLCFFMRERFGVTK
;
A
#
# COMPACT_ATOMS: atom_id res chain seq x y z
N MET A 1 17.17 77.97 -22.58
CA MET A 1 17.06 76.84 -23.53
C MET A 1 17.49 75.55 -22.84
N ARG A 2 16.71 74.47 -23.02
CA ARG A 2 16.90 73.07 -22.61
C ARG A 2 16.58 72.77 -21.13
N HIS A 3 15.40 72.26 -20.77
CA HIS A 3 14.66 71.02 -21.10
C HIS A 3 14.86 69.92 -20.04
N VAL A 4 13.76 69.53 -19.37
CA VAL A 4 13.25 68.13 -19.19
C VAL A 4 14.07 67.23 -18.23
N ALA A 5 13.59 66.38 -17.31
CA ALA A 5 12.30 65.81 -16.88
C ALA A 5 12.49 65.37 -15.40
N ALA A 6 11.56 65.62 -14.48
CA ALA A 6 10.47 64.71 -14.10
C ALA A 6 10.87 63.23 -13.98
N TRP A 7 11.17 62.77 -12.75
CA TRP A 7 10.97 61.36 -12.37
C TRP A 7 10.38 61.30 -10.96
N PHE A 8 9.06 61.13 -10.94
CA PHE A 8 8.24 60.77 -9.79
C PHE A 8 8.65 59.36 -9.32
N TYR A 9 9.35 59.25 -8.19
CA TYR A 9 9.49 57.98 -7.49
C TYR A 9 8.25 57.78 -6.61
N TRP A 10 7.27 57.04 -7.12
CA TRP A 10 6.20 56.47 -6.32
C TRP A 10 6.81 55.37 -5.43
N THR A 11 6.98 55.66 -4.14
CA THR A 11 7.28 54.68 -3.11
C THR A 11 6.06 53.78 -2.93
N ILE A 12 6.07 52.62 -3.58
CA ILE A 12 5.09 51.56 -3.33
C ILE A 12 5.31 51.08 -1.88
N PRO A 13 4.31 51.19 -0.99
CA PRO A 13 4.45 50.76 0.40
C PRO A 13 4.59 49.22 0.45
N THR A 14 5.73 48.75 0.94
CA THR A 14 6.13 47.33 1.02
C THR A 14 5.29 46.48 1.99
N GLU A 15 4.37 47.09 2.73
CA GLU A 15 3.51 46.42 3.72
C GLU A 15 2.39 45.57 3.11
N THR A 16 1.92 45.88 1.89
CA THR A 16 0.89 45.07 1.21
C THR A 16 1.45 43.76 0.65
N PHE A 17 2.72 43.71 0.29
CA PHE A 17 3.35 42.49 -0.25
C PHE A 17 3.56 41.41 0.82
N LYS A 18 3.94 41.79 2.06
CA LYS A 18 4.05 40.82 3.17
C LYS A 18 2.72 40.15 3.51
N ARG A 19 1.60 40.87 3.36
CA ARG A 19 0.26 40.32 3.66
C ARG A 19 -0.20 39.29 2.62
N GLN A 20 0.18 39.44 1.34
CA GLN A 20 -0.14 38.43 0.31
C GLN A 20 0.77 37.20 0.36
N VAL A 21 2.06 37.36 0.67
CA VAL A 21 2.97 36.20 0.81
C VAL A 21 2.65 35.37 2.06
N GLY A 22 2.08 35.97 3.11
CA GLY A 22 1.53 35.25 4.26
C GLY A 22 0.32 34.36 3.92
N PHE A 23 -0.47 34.72 2.91
CA PHE A 23 -1.69 33.98 2.51
C PHE A 23 -1.42 32.84 1.52
N MET A 24 -0.34 32.88 0.72
CA MET A 24 -0.06 31.85 -0.29
C MET A 24 0.73 30.62 0.23
N LYS A 25 1.15 30.60 1.50
CA LYS A 25 1.82 29.44 2.12
C LYS A 25 1.00 28.68 3.14
N GLN A 26 -0.32 28.81 3.09
CA GLN A 26 -1.22 27.83 3.71
C GLN A 26 -1.78 26.90 2.63
N HIS A 27 -0.90 26.17 1.93
CA HIS A 27 -1.27 24.79 1.62
C HIS A 27 -1.35 24.09 2.97
N ALA A 28 -2.52 24.19 3.60
CA ALA A 28 -2.88 23.47 4.81
C ALA A 28 -2.47 22.03 4.56
N THR A 29 -1.32 21.66 5.13
CA THR A 29 -0.74 20.35 4.91
C THR A 29 -1.70 19.45 5.64
N LYS A 30 -2.64 18.87 4.90
CA LYS A 30 -3.75 18.10 5.42
C LYS A 30 -3.13 16.94 6.19
N THR A 31 -2.96 17.16 7.48
CA THR A 31 -2.24 16.29 8.38
C THR A 31 -3.17 15.12 8.61
N ALA A 32 -2.71 13.93 8.23
CA ALA A 32 -3.49 12.71 8.40
C ALA A 32 -3.93 12.63 9.86
N ARG A 33 -5.22 12.36 10.09
CA ARG A 33 -5.80 12.32 11.43
C ARG A 33 -4.99 11.33 12.28
N THR A 34 -4.40 11.83 13.37
CA THR A 34 -3.71 10.99 14.34
C THR A 34 -4.74 10.08 14.98
N GLY A 35 -4.75 8.80 14.61
CA GLY A 35 -5.61 7.81 15.26
C GLY A 35 -5.23 7.67 16.73
N SER A 36 -6.14 7.16 17.57
CA SER A 36 -5.90 6.97 19.02
C SER A 36 -4.86 5.87 19.34
N GLY A 37 -4.11 5.40 18.36
CA GLY A 37 -3.12 4.34 18.49
C GLY A 37 -1.72 4.82 18.13
N LYS A 38 -0.70 4.07 18.59
CA LYS A 38 0.72 4.31 18.27
C LYS A 38 1.02 4.20 16.76
N MET A 39 0.08 3.69 15.96
CA MET A 39 0.20 3.60 14.51
C MET A 39 -0.28 4.86 13.83
N GLN A 40 0.64 5.58 13.19
CA GLN A 40 0.35 6.73 12.34
C GLN A 40 0.49 6.37 10.86
N TRP A 41 -0.27 7.04 10.00
CA TRP A 41 -0.18 6.93 8.55
C TRP A 41 1.10 7.64 8.05
N HIS A 42 2.25 6.94 8.06
CA HIS A 42 3.47 7.45 7.43
C HIS A 42 3.47 7.14 5.92
N PRO A 43 3.56 8.17 5.03
CA PRO A 43 3.56 8.03 3.58
C PRO A 43 4.57 7.03 3.04
N GLY A 44 5.84 7.11 3.49
CA GLY A 44 6.93 6.33 2.91
C GLY A 44 6.90 4.86 3.31
N GLU A 45 6.88 4.58 4.62
CA GLU A 45 7.06 3.21 5.11
C GLU A 45 5.86 2.31 4.86
N ARG A 46 4.64 2.86 4.98
CA ARG A 46 3.43 2.03 4.98
C ARG A 46 2.82 1.84 3.61
N PHE A 47 2.91 2.84 2.74
CA PHE A 47 2.48 2.69 1.35
C PHE A 47 3.36 1.67 0.61
N GLY A 48 4.68 1.69 0.86
CA GLY A 48 5.61 0.70 0.32
C GLY A 48 5.25 -0.73 0.72
N GLY A 49 4.80 -0.96 1.95
CA GLY A 49 4.33 -2.29 2.38
C GLY A 49 3.06 -2.77 1.66
N ILE A 50 2.12 -1.86 1.37
CA ILE A 50 0.88 -2.17 0.66
C ILE A 50 1.15 -2.57 -0.80
N VAL A 51 2.12 -1.94 -1.45
CA VAL A 51 2.48 -2.22 -2.85
C VAL A 51 3.51 -3.35 -2.97
N GLY A 52 4.47 -3.40 -2.05
CA GLY A 52 5.53 -4.40 -2.02
C GLY A 52 5.03 -5.79 -1.62
N GLY A 53 4.09 -5.88 -0.68
CA GLY A 53 3.49 -7.13 -0.23
C GLY A 53 2.91 -8.00 -1.37
N PRO A 54 2.06 -7.46 -2.27
CA PRO A 54 1.50 -8.22 -3.38
C PRO A 54 2.42 -8.34 -4.61
N SER A 55 3.59 -7.70 -4.65
CA SER A 55 4.47 -7.68 -5.83
C SER A 55 4.89 -9.08 -6.31
N TRP A 56 5.05 -10.04 -5.40
CA TRP A 56 5.38 -11.42 -5.76
C TRP A 56 4.22 -12.14 -6.48
N LEU A 57 2.96 -11.73 -6.28
CA LEU A 57 1.81 -12.26 -7.03
C LEU A 57 1.86 -11.80 -8.50
N ALA A 58 2.29 -10.56 -8.75
CA ALA A 58 2.52 -10.08 -10.11
C ALA A 58 3.66 -10.85 -10.78
N TYR A 59 4.78 -11.07 -10.06
CA TYR A 59 5.87 -11.90 -10.54
C TYR A 59 5.40 -13.34 -10.84
N GLY A 60 4.64 -13.95 -9.92
CA GLY A 60 4.04 -15.27 -10.11
C GLY A 60 3.15 -15.33 -11.35
N ALA A 61 2.33 -14.30 -11.59
CA ALA A 61 1.49 -14.23 -12.78
C ALA A 61 2.31 -14.22 -14.08
N ILE A 62 3.40 -13.46 -14.13
CA ILE A 62 4.30 -13.41 -15.30
C ILE A 62 4.96 -14.76 -15.54
N VAL A 63 5.48 -15.40 -14.50
CA VAL A 63 6.11 -16.73 -14.60
C VAL A 63 5.11 -17.78 -15.09
N LEU A 64 3.88 -17.78 -14.55
CA LEU A 64 2.82 -18.70 -14.94
C LEU A 64 2.36 -18.45 -16.39
N ALA A 65 2.27 -17.18 -16.82
CA ALA A 65 1.96 -16.84 -18.20
C ALA A 65 3.02 -17.38 -19.16
N TRP A 66 4.30 -17.24 -18.82
CA TRP A 66 5.41 -17.77 -19.62
C TRP A 66 5.39 -19.30 -19.73
N LYS A 67 4.83 -19.99 -18.73
CA LYS A 67 4.63 -21.45 -18.74
C LYS A 67 3.35 -21.88 -19.46
N GLY A 68 2.61 -20.96 -20.10
CA GLY A 68 1.35 -21.24 -20.78
C GLY A 68 0.15 -21.47 -19.84
N GLN A 69 0.32 -21.25 -18.53
CA GLN A 69 -0.71 -21.49 -17.53
C GLN A 69 -1.60 -20.24 -17.34
N LEU A 70 -2.42 -19.94 -18.36
CA LEU A 70 -3.20 -18.70 -18.42
C LEU A 70 -4.19 -18.54 -17.25
N ILE A 71 -4.86 -19.61 -16.82
CA ILE A 71 -5.83 -19.54 -15.72
C ILE A 71 -5.12 -19.21 -14.40
N ALA A 72 -4.06 -19.94 -14.07
CA ALA A 72 -3.27 -19.71 -12.85
C ALA A 72 -2.63 -18.31 -12.87
N SER A 73 -2.13 -17.87 -14.03
CA SER A 73 -1.61 -16.52 -14.23
C SER A 73 -2.68 -15.45 -13.99
N ALA A 74 -3.86 -15.61 -14.59
CA ALA A 74 -4.98 -14.68 -14.43
C ALA A 74 -5.42 -14.59 -12.96
N VAL A 75 -5.54 -15.72 -12.27
CA VAL A 75 -5.89 -15.74 -10.83
C VAL A 75 -4.86 -15.01 -10.00
N SER A 76 -3.56 -15.22 -10.24
CA SER A 76 -2.49 -14.50 -9.54
C SER A 76 -2.50 -12.99 -9.86
N ALA A 77 -2.72 -12.62 -11.12
CA ALA A 77 -2.79 -11.21 -11.55
C ALA A 77 -3.99 -10.47 -10.94
N VAL A 78 -5.19 -11.06 -11.02
CA VAL A 78 -6.42 -10.50 -10.44
C VAL A 78 -6.28 -10.36 -8.93
N SER A 79 -5.69 -11.36 -8.27
CA SER A 79 -5.39 -11.33 -6.85
C SER A 79 -4.46 -10.18 -6.45
N CYS A 80 -3.39 -9.97 -7.22
CA CYS A 80 -2.50 -8.83 -7.03
C CYS A 80 -3.24 -7.49 -7.18
N LEU A 81 -4.02 -7.34 -8.26
CA LEU A 81 -4.78 -6.13 -8.54
C LEU A 81 -5.80 -5.84 -7.43
N LEU A 82 -6.47 -6.87 -6.91
CA LEU A 82 -7.47 -6.74 -5.85
C LEU A 82 -6.83 -6.21 -4.55
N VAL A 83 -5.68 -6.76 -4.15
CA VAL A 83 -4.95 -6.30 -2.95
C VAL A 83 -4.44 -4.86 -3.13
N VAL A 84 -3.87 -4.54 -4.29
CA VAL A 84 -3.36 -3.19 -4.59
C VAL A 84 -4.51 -2.17 -4.67
N ALA A 85 -5.61 -2.51 -5.33
CA ALA A 85 -6.78 -1.65 -5.44
C ALA A 85 -7.41 -1.38 -4.06
N LEU A 86 -7.52 -2.41 -3.21
CA LEU A 86 -7.99 -2.23 -1.83
C LEU A 86 -7.04 -1.34 -1.02
N GLY A 87 -5.74 -1.54 -1.18
CA GLY A 87 -4.70 -0.71 -0.57
C GLY A 87 -4.80 0.76 -0.98
N CYS A 88 -4.91 1.03 -2.28
CA CYS A 88 -5.12 2.37 -2.83
C CYS A 88 -6.45 2.98 -2.36
N TRP A 89 -7.52 2.19 -2.34
CA TRP A 89 -8.82 2.63 -1.84
C TRP A 89 -8.77 3.04 -0.37
N LEU A 90 -8.16 2.22 0.49
CA LEU A 90 -7.95 2.55 1.89
C LEU A 90 -7.03 3.76 2.07
N TRP A 91 -6.04 3.92 1.18
CA TRP A 91 -5.16 5.09 1.16
C TRP A 91 -5.91 6.39 0.87
N THR A 92 -6.82 6.40 -0.12
CA THR A 92 -7.66 7.58 -0.39
C THR A 92 -8.59 7.90 0.76
N ARG A 93 -8.98 6.90 1.56
CA ARG A 93 -9.80 7.04 2.77
C ARG A 93 -8.99 7.21 4.06
N ARG A 94 -7.67 7.42 3.99
CA ARG A 94 -6.79 7.54 5.17
C ARG A 94 -7.25 8.56 6.20
N ASP A 95 -7.94 9.62 5.77
CA ASP A 95 -8.40 10.69 6.65
C ASP A 95 -9.65 10.28 7.47
N ARG A 96 -10.38 9.24 7.03
CA ARG A 96 -11.64 8.79 7.62
C ARG A 96 -11.53 7.44 8.35
N VAL A 97 -10.51 6.65 8.04
CA VAL A 97 -10.35 5.27 8.55
C VAL A 97 -9.16 5.20 9.50
N ALA A 98 -9.39 4.61 10.68
CA ALA A 98 -8.30 4.36 11.62
C ALA A 98 -7.25 3.43 10.98
N PRO A 99 -5.95 3.75 11.12
CA PRO A 99 -4.88 3.01 10.44
C PRO A 99 -4.90 1.52 10.78
N SER A 100 -5.18 1.15 12.02
CA SER A 100 -5.25 -0.26 12.43
C SER A 100 -6.30 -1.07 11.69
N HIS A 101 -7.50 -0.51 11.52
CA HIS A 101 -8.58 -1.17 10.79
C HIS A 101 -8.24 -1.33 9.31
N ALA A 102 -7.58 -0.33 8.71
CA ALA A 102 -7.14 -0.43 7.33
C ALA A 102 -6.11 -1.55 7.13
N PHE A 103 -5.08 -1.63 8.00
CA PHE A 103 -4.08 -2.70 7.92
C PHE A 103 -4.66 -4.08 8.21
N ALA A 104 -5.56 -4.19 9.19
CA ALA A 104 -6.25 -5.45 9.48
C ALA A 104 -7.06 -5.92 8.27
N CYS A 105 -7.79 -5.03 7.59
CA CYS A 105 -8.50 -5.37 6.34
C CYS A 105 -7.54 -5.88 5.25
N VAL A 106 -6.45 -5.16 4.97
CA VAL A 106 -5.49 -5.57 3.93
C VAL A 106 -4.85 -6.91 4.26
N LEU A 107 -4.44 -7.13 5.52
CA LEU A 107 -3.86 -8.39 5.98
C LEU A 107 -4.86 -9.54 5.91
N LEU A 108 -6.12 -9.30 6.25
CA LEU A 108 -7.18 -10.31 6.16
C LEU A 108 -7.44 -10.69 4.70
N THR A 109 -7.57 -9.71 3.81
CA THR A 109 -7.71 -9.98 2.37
C THR A 109 -6.50 -10.76 1.84
N PHE A 110 -5.28 -10.35 2.19
CA PHE A 110 -4.08 -11.08 1.80
C PHE A 110 -4.07 -12.51 2.35
N SER A 111 -4.48 -12.71 3.60
CA SER A 111 -4.58 -14.03 4.24
C SER A 111 -5.60 -14.96 3.57
N LEU A 112 -6.60 -14.43 2.87
CA LEU A 112 -7.57 -15.23 2.11
C LEU A 112 -7.11 -15.48 0.67
N VAL A 113 -6.54 -14.45 0.04
CA VAL A 113 -6.12 -14.49 -1.36
C VAL A 113 -4.91 -15.42 -1.56
N VAL A 114 -3.93 -15.38 -0.65
CA VAL A 114 -2.71 -16.19 -0.78
C VAL A 114 -2.98 -17.70 -0.79
N PRO A 115 -3.79 -18.27 0.12
CA PRO A 115 -4.21 -19.67 0.02
C PRO A 115 -4.89 -20.00 -1.30
N ILE A 116 -5.80 -19.15 -1.78
CA ILE A 116 -6.53 -19.39 -3.03
C ILE A 116 -5.56 -19.45 -4.21
N VAL A 117 -4.68 -18.46 -4.35
CA VAL A 117 -3.64 -18.46 -5.39
C VAL A 117 -2.74 -19.68 -5.25
N TRP A 118 -2.34 -20.02 -4.03
CA TRP A 118 -1.52 -21.20 -3.77
C TRP A 118 -2.20 -22.48 -4.24
N PHE A 119 -3.45 -22.73 -3.85
CA PHE A 119 -4.21 -23.91 -4.28
C PHE A 119 -4.42 -23.96 -5.80
N VAL A 120 -4.78 -22.84 -6.42
CA VAL A 120 -5.04 -22.80 -7.87
C VAL A 120 -3.75 -22.99 -8.68
N CYS A 121 -2.65 -22.37 -8.25
CA CYS A 121 -1.38 -22.43 -8.98
C CYS A 121 -0.61 -23.73 -8.74
N TRP A 122 -0.77 -24.36 -7.57
CA TRP A 122 0.06 -25.50 -7.17
C TRP A 122 -0.67 -26.83 -7.04
N ASP A 123 -1.96 -26.81 -6.76
CA ASP A 123 -2.70 -28.05 -6.48
C ASP A 123 -3.56 -28.53 -7.65
N VAL A 124 -3.88 -27.65 -8.60
CA VAL A 124 -4.53 -28.06 -9.85
C VAL A 124 -3.57 -28.96 -10.64
N PRO A 125 -3.97 -30.20 -11.00
CA PRO A 125 -3.11 -31.13 -11.73
C PRO A 125 -2.95 -30.65 -13.17
N ILE A 126 -1.92 -29.84 -13.41
CA ILE A 126 -1.52 -29.45 -14.77
C ILE A 126 -0.73 -30.63 -15.36
N ALA A 127 -1.03 -30.98 -16.61
CA ALA A 127 -0.57 -32.19 -17.30
C ALA A 127 0.97 -32.32 -17.39
N GLU A 128 1.70 -31.22 -17.25
CA GLU A 128 3.17 -31.20 -17.18
C GLU A 128 3.65 -31.07 -15.73
N ARG A 129 3.69 -32.21 -15.02
CA ARG A 129 4.23 -32.27 -13.66
C ARG A 129 5.74 -32.07 -13.68
N VAL A 130 6.22 -30.95 -13.16
CA VAL A 130 7.65 -30.78 -12.87
C VAL A 130 7.99 -31.59 -11.60
N PRO A 131 8.79 -32.68 -11.67
CA PRO A 131 8.99 -33.58 -10.53
C PRO A 131 9.68 -32.93 -9.34
N SER A 132 10.50 -31.91 -9.59
CA SER A 132 11.26 -31.19 -8.58
C SER A 132 10.41 -30.36 -7.61
N LEU A 133 9.14 -30.07 -7.94
CA LEU A 133 8.25 -29.27 -7.11
C LEU A 133 7.24 -30.09 -6.31
N GLN A 134 7.23 -31.41 -6.48
CA GLN A 134 6.30 -32.32 -5.80
C GLN A 134 6.58 -32.45 -4.29
N TRP A 135 7.82 -32.21 -3.86
CA TRP A 135 8.25 -32.29 -2.46
C TRP A 135 7.68 -31.15 -1.58
N VAL A 136 7.06 -30.13 -2.17
CA VAL A 136 6.53 -28.95 -1.47
C VAL A 136 5.05 -29.11 -1.08
N ARG A 137 4.37 -30.17 -1.57
CA ARG A 137 2.91 -30.21 -1.70
C ARG A 137 2.10 -30.40 -0.40
N GLY A 138 2.67 -31.03 0.63
CA GLY A 138 1.93 -31.39 1.85
C GLY A 138 2.05 -30.36 2.98
N TYR A 139 3.17 -30.40 3.71
CA TYR A 139 3.35 -29.63 4.95
C TYR A 139 3.57 -28.12 4.72
N ARG A 140 4.15 -27.71 3.59
CA ARG A 140 4.46 -26.30 3.31
C ARG A 140 3.23 -25.52 2.84
N SER A 141 2.24 -26.18 2.23
CA SER A 141 0.95 -25.56 1.87
C SER A 141 0.16 -25.12 3.11
N VAL A 142 0.19 -25.94 4.17
CA VAL A 142 -0.40 -25.57 5.47
C VAL A 142 0.36 -24.41 6.10
N ALA A 143 1.70 -24.43 6.05
CA ALA A 143 2.52 -23.33 6.56
C ALA A 143 2.24 -22.00 5.83
N ALA A 144 2.07 -22.02 4.50
CA ALA A 144 1.70 -20.85 3.71
C ALA A 144 0.30 -20.32 4.08
N CYS A 145 -0.66 -21.22 4.32
CA CYS A 145 -2.01 -20.85 4.76
C CYS A 145 -2.04 -20.27 6.18
N LEU A 146 -1.12 -20.71 7.05
CA LEU A 146 -1.02 -20.23 8.44
C LEU A 146 -0.22 -18.93 8.58
N LEU A 147 0.60 -18.58 7.59
CA LEU A 147 1.44 -17.38 7.61
C LEU A 147 0.60 -16.09 7.71
N GLY A 148 -0.48 -16.00 6.93
CA GLY A 148 -1.43 -14.88 6.98
C GLY A 148 -2.12 -14.72 8.35
N PRO A 149 -2.80 -15.75 8.87
CA PRO A 149 -3.45 -15.72 10.18
C PRO A 149 -2.48 -15.44 11.33
N VAL A 150 -1.25 -15.99 11.28
CA VAL A 150 -0.23 -15.75 12.29
C VAL A 150 0.24 -14.29 12.26
N ILE A 151 0.51 -13.71 11.08
CA ILE A 151 0.87 -12.28 10.97
C ILE A 151 -0.28 -11.40 11.48
N LEU A 152 -1.52 -11.74 11.12
CA LEU A 152 -2.71 -11.03 11.60
C LEU A 152 -2.83 -11.11 13.13
N LEU A 153 -2.65 -12.29 13.71
CA LEU A 153 -2.66 -12.49 15.16
C LEU A 153 -1.54 -11.68 15.83
N CYS A 154 -0.32 -11.73 15.30
CA CYS A 154 0.81 -10.93 15.79
C CYS A 154 0.52 -9.44 15.73
N PHE A 155 -0.15 -8.96 14.68
CA PHE A 155 -0.57 -7.57 14.55
C PHE A 155 -1.59 -7.20 15.62
N PHE A 156 -2.62 -8.03 15.82
CA PHE A 156 -3.63 -7.84 16.88
C PHE A 156 -3.00 -7.85 18.27
N MET A 157 -2.10 -8.81 18.55
CA MET A 157 -1.38 -8.89 19.82
C MET A 157 -0.53 -7.64 20.04
N ARG A 158 0.18 -7.16 19.01
CA ARG A 158 0.99 -5.94 19.11
C ARG A 158 0.14 -4.69 19.36
N GLU A 159 -1.05 -4.61 18.76
CA GLU A 159 -1.98 -3.51 18.99
C GLU A 159 -2.61 -3.56 20.39
N ARG A 160 -2.96 -4.76 20.89
CA ARG A 160 -3.58 -4.95 22.21
C ARG A 160 -2.61 -4.83 23.37
N PHE A 161 -1.43 -5.46 23.27
CA PHE A 161 -0.46 -5.55 24.37
C PHE A 161 0.63 -4.51 24.31
N GLY A 162 0.76 -3.79 23.18
CA GLY A 162 1.51 -2.54 23.08
C GLY A 162 2.88 -2.58 23.74
N VAL A 163 3.69 -3.62 23.47
CA VAL A 163 5.06 -3.74 24.03
C VAL A 163 5.83 -2.45 23.75
N THR A 164 5.92 -1.65 24.79
CA THR A 164 6.78 -0.49 24.94
C THR A 164 8.20 -1.01 24.87
N LYS A 165 8.92 -0.65 23.81
CA LYS A 165 10.35 -0.44 23.94
C LYS A 165 10.56 1.01 24.36
#